data_AF-D7G107-F1
#
_entry.id   AF-D7G107-F1
#
_cell.length_a   1.000
_cell.length_b   1.000
_cell.length_c   1.000
_cell.angle_alpha   90.00
_cell.angle_beta   90.00
_cell.angle_gamma   90.00
#
_symmetry.space_group_name_H-M   'P 1'
#
loop_
_entity.id
_entity.type
_entity.pdbx_description
1 polymer ?
#
loop_
_entity_poly.entity_id
_entity_poly.type
_entity_poly.pdbx_seq_one_letter_code
_entity_poly.pdbx_strand_id
1 'polypeptide(L)'
;MVGLETVKFRGVRQELGDPTPRSIEMEGWFQDYSMFKSEKDRLRKIMALDPSCCGPTAPGPGDLVIHHRNYRAELTAEQYEKLIFKDLDYEFYEAVLRDAAESAAGPPETVWVVGEFNDEEPLFKRLQQDHPNVKRAEMVEDQFHAFCFLSRAPRLVMAHSTFSWWVAFLGVGTEVHFPLTKQNKGVTGPSIAVDEGRYVYRDEAGRVVPPP
;
A
#
# COMPACT_ATOMS: atom_id res chain seq x y z
N MET A 1 15.35 -17.49 -11.54
CA MET A 1 15.39 -16.41 -12.54
C MET A 1 13.97 -16.26 -13.07
N VAL A 2 13.13 -15.51 -12.38
CA VAL A 2 11.75 -15.29 -12.80
C VAL A 2 11.79 -14.20 -13.87
N GLY A 3 11.32 -14.51 -15.08
CA GLY A 3 11.32 -13.57 -16.19
C GLY A 3 10.54 -12.32 -15.80
N LEU A 4 11.15 -11.15 -15.98
CA LEU A 4 10.46 -9.87 -15.93
C LEU A 4 9.43 -9.85 -17.05
N GLU A 5 8.17 -10.15 -16.76
CA GLU A 5 7.09 -9.94 -17.71
C GLU A 5 6.92 -8.44 -17.95
N THR A 6 7.27 -8.00 -19.16
CA THR A 6 7.20 -6.61 -19.58
C THR A 6 5.75 -6.22 -19.83
N VAL A 7 5.20 -5.33 -19.01
CA VAL A 7 3.88 -4.73 -19.31
C VAL A 7 4.05 -3.73 -20.46
N LYS A 8 3.72 -4.16 -21.68
CA LYS A 8 3.71 -3.29 -22.87
C LYS A 8 2.39 -2.52 -22.94
N PHE A 9 2.43 -1.24 -22.55
CA PHE A 9 1.36 -0.29 -22.86
C PHE A 9 1.37 0.03 -24.35
N ARG A 10 0.25 -0.21 -25.04
CA ARG A 10 0.12 0.02 -26.49
C ARG A 10 -0.78 1.24 -26.69
N GLY A 11 -0.19 2.44 -26.56
CA GLY A 11 -0.88 3.68 -26.90
C GLY A 11 -0.66 4.01 -28.39
N VAL A 12 -1.73 4.24 -29.15
CA VAL A 12 -1.64 4.90 -30.46
C VAL A 12 -1.81 6.40 -30.20
N ARG A 13 -0.71 7.16 -30.08
CA ARG A 13 -0.78 8.61 -30.20
C ARG A 13 -0.77 8.97 -31.68
N GLN A 14 -1.92 9.41 -32.19
CA GLN A 14 -2.16 9.79 -33.58
C GLN A 14 -1.30 11.00 -34.04
N GLU A 15 -0.63 11.68 -33.12
CA GLU A 15 0.13 12.93 -33.34
C GLU A 15 1.60 12.73 -33.76
N LEU A 16 2.13 11.49 -33.75
CA LEU A 16 3.56 11.25 -33.97
C LEU A 16 3.96 10.77 -35.38
N GLY A 17 3.00 10.59 -36.31
CA GLY A 17 3.28 10.29 -37.72
C GLY A 17 4.01 8.96 -38.01
N ASP A 18 4.29 8.16 -36.99
CA ASP A 18 5.06 6.91 -37.05
C ASP A 18 4.19 5.75 -36.49
N PRO A 19 3.81 4.76 -37.31
CA PRO A 19 2.93 3.65 -36.91
C PRO A 19 3.66 2.54 -36.15
N THR A 20 4.96 2.68 -35.89
CA THR A 20 5.76 1.64 -35.22
C THR A 20 5.26 1.43 -33.78
N PRO A 21 4.88 0.20 -33.39
CA PRO A 21 4.50 -0.10 -32.01
C PRO A 21 5.66 0.18 -31.06
N ARG A 22 5.52 1.20 -30.21
CA ARG A 22 6.50 1.51 -29.15
C ARG A 22 6.10 0.79 -27.86
N SER A 23 7.07 0.23 -27.16
CA SER A 23 6.91 -0.26 -25.78
C SER A 23 7.43 0.79 -24.82
N ILE A 24 6.62 1.16 -23.83
CA ILE A 24 7.09 1.96 -22.69
C ILE A 24 7.58 0.94 -21.65
N GLU A 25 8.88 0.94 -21.39
CA GLU A 25 9.45 0.25 -20.23
C GLU A 25 9.29 1.17 -19.03
N MET A 26 8.60 0.70 -18.00
CA MET A 26 8.36 1.46 -16.79
C MET A 26 9.07 0.77 -15.64
N GLU A 27 9.80 1.56 -14.86
CA GLU A 27 10.37 1.08 -13.61
C GLU A 27 9.25 0.68 -12.66
N GLY A 28 9.34 -0.50 -12.05
CA GLY A 28 8.27 -1.09 -11.22
C GLY A 28 7.89 -0.26 -9.97
N TRP A 29 8.63 0.80 -9.69
CA TRP A 29 8.41 1.71 -8.56
C TRP A 29 7.77 3.04 -8.96
N PHE A 30 7.46 3.25 -10.24
CA PHE A 30 6.76 4.44 -10.73
C PHE A 30 5.26 4.37 -10.38
N GLN A 31 4.71 5.48 -9.87
CA GLN A 31 3.34 5.52 -9.32
C GLN A 31 2.50 6.60 -10.01
N ASP A 32 1.96 6.35 -11.20
CA ASP A 32 1.01 7.27 -11.84
C ASP A 32 -0.35 6.67 -12.06
N TYR A 33 -1.26 7.00 -11.16
CA TYR A 33 -2.65 6.60 -11.29
C TYR A 33 -3.24 7.05 -12.62
N SER A 34 -2.92 8.26 -13.10
CA SER A 34 -3.48 8.77 -14.36
C SER A 34 -3.03 7.94 -15.57
N MET A 35 -1.82 7.39 -15.54
CA MET A 35 -1.31 6.50 -16.59
C MET A 35 -1.88 5.07 -16.47
N PHE A 36 -2.13 4.60 -15.24
CA PHE A 36 -2.50 3.22 -15.00
C PHE A 36 -4.01 2.97 -14.89
N LYS A 37 -4.81 4.00 -14.61
CA LYS A 37 -6.25 3.88 -14.32
C LYS A 37 -7.00 3.06 -15.38
N SER A 38 -6.78 3.35 -16.67
CA SER A 38 -7.47 2.67 -17.77
C SER A 38 -7.00 1.22 -17.99
N GLU A 39 -5.82 0.87 -17.47
CA GLU A 39 -5.17 -0.43 -17.68
C GLU A 39 -5.21 -1.29 -16.42
N LYS A 40 -5.87 -0.82 -15.36
CA LYS A 40 -5.92 -1.47 -14.05
C LYS A 40 -6.30 -2.95 -14.13
N ASP A 41 -7.35 -3.28 -14.86
CA ASP A 41 -7.83 -4.67 -14.98
C ASP A 41 -6.85 -5.56 -15.74
N ARG A 42 -6.12 -5.00 -16.71
CA ARG A 42 -5.07 -5.70 -17.43
C ARG A 42 -3.85 -5.90 -16.52
N LEU A 43 -3.45 -4.87 -15.79
CA LEU A 43 -2.35 -4.92 -14.81
C LEU A 43 -2.64 -5.94 -13.72
N ARG A 44 -3.86 -5.99 -13.18
CA ARG A 44 -4.29 -7.01 -12.22
C ARG A 44 -4.15 -8.42 -12.75
N LYS A 45 -4.45 -8.66 -14.04
CA LYS A 45 -4.31 -9.99 -14.66
C LYS A 45 -2.85 -10.38 -14.85
N ILE A 46 -2.01 -9.45 -15.30
CA ILE A 46 -0.57 -9.70 -15.55
C ILE A 46 0.19 -9.86 -14.24
N MET A 47 -0.13 -9.05 -13.23
CA MET A 47 0.51 -9.04 -11.92
C MET A 47 -0.23 -9.88 -10.88
N ALA A 48 -1.15 -10.75 -11.32
CA ALA A 48 -1.85 -11.66 -10.42
C ALA A 48 -0.83 -12.63 -9.82
N LEU A 49 -0.71 -12.63 -8.49
CA LEU A 49 0.05 -13.66 -7.80
C LEU A 49 -0.76 -14.95 -7.76
N ASP A 50 -0.09 -16.08 -7.99
CA ASP A 50 -0.70 -17.40 -7.81
C ASP A 50 -1.21 -17.52 -6.38
N PRO A 51 -2.45 -17.98 -6.15
CA PRO A 51 -2.98 -18.09 -4.81
C PRO A 51 -2.16 -18.95 -3.85
N SER A 52 -1.37 -19.89 -4.37
CA SER A 52 -0.43 -20.72 -3.61
C SER A 52 0.79 -19.95 -3.10
N CYS A 53 1.15 -18.80 -3.70
CA CYS A 53 2.24 -17.93 -3.25
C CYS A 53 1.92 -17.13 -1.98
N CYS A 54 0.72 -17.26 -1.44
CA CYS A 54 0.21 -16.37 -0.42
C CYS A 54 0.31 -16.94 1.00
N GLY A 55 1.02 -18.07 1.13
CA GLY A 55 1.07 -18.85 2.38
C GLY A 55 -0.28 -19.49 2.73
N PRO A 56 -0.33 -20.26 3.83
CA PRO A 56 -1.54 -20.95 4.29
C PRO A 56 -2.60 -20.01 4.87
N THR A 57 -2.26 -18.76 5.18
CA THR A 57 -3.13 -17.81 5.88
C THR A 57 -3.28 -16.52 5.08
N ALA A 58 -4.51 -16.19 4.72
CA ALA A 58 -4.91 -14.89 4.20
C ALA A 58 -5.71 -14.12 5.26
N PRO A 59 -5.78 -12.78 5.19
CA PRO A 59 -6.65 -12.00 6.07
C PRO A 59 -8.11 -12.48 5.97
N GLY A 60 -8.78 -12.62 7.12
CA GLY A 60 -10.20 -12.90 7.18
C GLY A 60 -11.05 -11.70 6.75
N PRO A 61 -12.35 -11.89 6.45
CA PRO A 61 -13.22 -10.81 5.98
C PRO A 61 -13.45 -9.69 7.00
N GLY A 62 -13.29 -9.98 8.30
CA GLY A 62 -13.38 -9.01 9.40
C GLY A 62 -12.04 -8.40 9.82
N ASP A 63 -10.94 -8.75 9.17
CA ASP A 63 -9.60 -8.28 9.55
C ASP A 63 -9.29 -6.89 8.98
N LEU A 64 -8.35 -6.21 9.63
CA LEU A 64 -7.70 -5.01 9.11
C LEU A 64 -6.19 -5.28 9.03
N VAL A 65 -5.56 -4.86 7.94
CA VAL A 65 -4.13 -5.10 7.73
C VAL A 65 -3.40 -3.77 7.60
N ILE A 66 -2.38 -3.58 8.42
CA ILE A 66 -1.47 -2.44 8.41
C ILE A 66 -0.18 -2.85 7.70
N HIS A 67 0.16 -2.15 6.62
CA HIS A 67 1.54 -2.14 6.15
C HIS A 67 2.33 -1.11 6.98
N HIS A 68 3.40 -1.56 7.62
CA HIS A 68 4.31 -0.73 8.40
C HIS A 68 5.68 -0.67 7.73
N ARG A 69 6.25 0.53 7.66
CA ARG A 69 7.63 0.78 7.25
C ARG A 69 8.37 1.43 8.40
N ASN A 70 9.63 1.02 8.58
CA ASN A 70 10.53 1.57 9.57
C ASN A 70 11.82 2.06 8.89
N TYR A 71 11.67 3.06 8.02
CA TYR A 71 12.78 3.62 7.27
C TYR A 71 13.89 4.16 8.17
N ARG A 72 13.58 4.60 9.40
CA ARG A 72 14.60 4.97 10.40
C ARG A 72 15.53 3.82 10.80
N ALA A 73 15.02 2.60 10.83
CA ALA A 73 15.84 1.41 11.11
C ALA A 73 16.57 0.90 9.85
N GLU A 74 16.00 1.12 8.67
CA GLU A 74 16.54 0.64 7.38
C GLU A 74 17.63 1.54 6.78
N LEU A 75 17.60 2.84 7.10
CA LEU A 75 18.41 3.86 6.43
C LEU A 75 19.34 4.61 7.39
N THR A 76 20.42 5.16 6.85
CA THR A 76 21.22 6.15 7.58
C THR A 76 20.41 7.43 7.79
N ALA A 77 20.74 8.23 8.82
CA ALA A 77 20.08 9.50 9.09
C ALA A 77 20.06 10.43 7.86
N GLU A 78 21.18 10.50 7.12
CA GLU A 78 21.26 11.33 5.91
C GLU A 78 20.31 10.85 4.80
N GLN A 79 20.25 9.53 4.56
CA GLN A 79 19.33 8.94 3.58
C GLN A 79 17.88 9.14 4.01
N TYR A 80 17.60 8.93 5.29
CA TYR A 80 16.28 9.14 5.85
C TYR A 80 15.80 10.57 5.64
N GLU A 81 16.61 11.58 5.98
CA GLU A 81 16.26 12.99 5.81
C GLU A 81 15.90 13.35 4.36
N LYS A 82 16.62 12.79 3.39
CA LYS A 82 16.38 12.99 1.94
C LYS A 82 15.18 12.20 1.40
N LEU A 83 14.67 11.21 2.14
CA LEU A 83 13.56 10.38 1.68
C LEU A 83 12.26 11.18 1.65
N ILE A 84 11.53 11.10 0.53
CA ILE A 84 10.20 11.72 0.37
C ILE A 84 9.18 11.01 1.27
N PHE A 85 9.20 9.68 1.27
CA PHE A 85 8.34 8.88 2.13
C PHE A 85 8.91 8.81 3.55
N LYS A 86 8.09 9.12 4.55
CA LYS A 86 8.49 9.05 5.96
C LYS A 86 7.66 8.00 6.69
N ASP A 87 8.21 7.50 7.78
CA ASP A 87 7.48 6.65 8.72
C ASP A 87 6.23 7.39 9.20
N LEU A 88 5.15 6.63 9.43
CA LEU A 88 3.93 7.16 10.02
C LEU A 88 4.02 6.98 11.53
N ASP A 89 3.63 8.02 12.27
CA ASP A 89 3.66 8.00 13.72
C ASP A 89 2.49 7.18 14.29
N TYR A 90 2.60 6.81 15.57
CA TYR A 90 1.56 6.05 16.27
C TYR A 90 0.17 6.70 16.16
N GLU A 91 0.10 8.03 16.26
CA GLU A 91 -1.15 8.78 16.23
C GLU A 91 -1.92 8.60 14.91
N PHE A 92 -1.22 8.36 13.80
CA PHE A 92 -1.84 8.02 12.52
C PHE A 92 -2.60 6.70 12.62
N TYR A 93 -1.92 5.65 13.09
CA TYR A 93 -2.49 4.32 13.21
C TYR A 93 -3.62 4.27 14.24
N GLU A 94 -3.45 4.96 15.36
CA GLU A 94 -4.47 5.06 16.41
C GLU A 94 -5.76 5.71 15.88
N ALA A 95 -5.65 6.79 15.11
CA ALA A 95 -6.81 7.41 14.51
C ALA A 95 -7.53 6.48 13.52
N VAL A 96 -6.77 5.69 12.75
CA VAL A 96 -7.35 4.68 11.84
C VAL A 96 -8.09 3.60 12.64
N LEU A 97 -7.49 3.06 13.69
CA LEU A 97 -8.06 1.98 14.50
C LEU A 97 -9.31 2.43 15.26
N ARG A 98 -9.33 3.67 15.77
CA ARG A 98 -10.52 4.27 16.39
C ARG A 98 -11.67 4.39 15.38
N ASP A 99 -11.41 4.98 14.21
CA ASP A 99 -12.45 5.11 13.17
C ASP A 99 -12.93 3.73 12.67
N ALA A 100 -12.00 2.77 12.59
CA ALA A 100 -12.30 1.40 12.23
C ALA A 100 -13.27 0.72 13.21
N ALA A 101 -13.11 0.96 14.51
CA ALA A 101 -13.97 0.43 15.56
C ALA A 101 -15.41 0.97 15.49
N GLU A 102 -15.57 2.20 15.00
CA GLU A 102 -16.85 2.90 14.88
C GLU A 102 -17.49 2.77 13.48
N SER A 103 -16.78 2.12 12.54
CA SER A 103 -17.23 1.98 11.15
C SER A 103 -18.47 1.08 11.01
N ALA A 104 -19.21 1.22 9.90
CA ALA A 104 -20.34 0.34 9.59
C ALA A 104 -19.95 -1.14 9.41
N ALA A 105 -18.68 -1.43 9.13
CA ALA A 105 -18.15 -2.79 9.06
C ALA A 105 -17.90 -3.40 10.45
N GLY A 106 -17.97 -2.60 11.51
CA GLY A 106 -17.65 -2.99 12.88
C GLY A 106 -16.15 -3.00 13.17
N PRO A 107 -15.79 -3.27 14.44
CA PRO A 107 -14.39 -3.35 14.85
C PRO A 107 -13.66 -4.51 14.18
N PRO A 108 -12.37 -4.35 13.82
CA PRO A 108 -11.60 -5.44 13.25
C PRO A 108 -11.52 -6.65 14.19
N GLU A 109 -11.67 -7.86 13.66
CA GLU A 109 -11.47 -9.10 14.43
C GLU A 109 -9.99 -9.25 14.80
N THR A 110 -9.11 -9.14 13.80
CA THR A 110 -7.66 -9.06 14.00
C THR A 110 -7.10 -7.84 13.25
N VAL A 111 -6.11 -7.19 13.86
CA VAL A 111 -5.29 -6.17 13.20
C VAL A 111 -3.93 -6.78 12.90
N TRP A 112 -3.65 -7.07 11.64
CA TRP A 112 -2.37 -7.63 11.20
C TRP A 112 -1.39 -6.51 10.87
N VAL A 113 -0.22 -6.49 11.49
CA VAL A 113 0.87 -5.58 11.13
C VAL A 113 1.90 -6.34 10.31
N VAL A 114 2.13 -5.87 9.08
CA VAL A 114 3.02 -6.46 8.09
C VAL A 114 4.14 -5.48 7.79
N GLY A 115 5.39 -5.92 7.90
CA GLY A 115 6.56 -5.09 7.63
C GLY A 115 7.84 -5.79 8.08
N GLU A 116 8.98 -5.14 7.82
CA GLU A 116 10.29 -5.63 8.24
C GLU A 116 10.63 -5.06 9.62
N PHE A 117 10.18 -5.74 10.68
CA PHE A 117 10.43 -5.38 12.07
C PHE A 117 10.30 -6.60 12.99
N ASN A 118 10.72 -6.47 14.24
CA ASN A 118 10.57 -7.51 15.28
C ASN A 118 9.58 -7.06 16.37
N ASP A 119 9.20 -7.98 17.26
CA ASP A 119 8.21 -7.71 18.31
C ASP A 119 8.69 -6.69 19.37
N GLU A 120 9.94 -6.25 19.31
CA GLU A 120 10.50 -5.23 20.18
C GLU A 120 10.43 -3.81 19.58
N GLU A 121 9.91 -3.66 18.35
CA GLU A 121 9.78 -2.36 17.69
C GLU A 121 8.80 -1.45 18.48
N PRO A 122 9.21 -0.23 18.89
CA PRO A 122 8.44 0.60 19.81
C PRO A 122 7.00 0.93 19.36
N LEU A 123 6.79 1.21 18.07
CA LEU A 123 5.46 1.53 17.54
C LEU A 123 4.53 0.30 17.61
N PHE A 124 5.01 -0.86 17.19
CA PHE A 124 4.29 -2.12 17.24
C PHE A 124 3.96 -2.51 18.69
N LYS A 125 4.91 -2.41 19.61
CA LYS A 125 4.66 -2.68 21.04
C LYS A 125 3.57 -1.78 21.59
N ARG A 126 3.59 -0.49 21.26
CA ARG A 126 2.57 0.46 21.71
C ARG A 126 1.20 0.12 21.13
N LEU A 127 1.12 -0.18 19.83
CA LEU A 127 -0.12 -0.64 19.19
C LEU A 127 -0.66 -1.90 19.86
N GLN A 128 0.19 -2.88 20.16
CA GLN A 128 -0.23 -4.13 20.81
C GLN A 128 -0.67 -3.93 22.27
N GLN A 129 -0.05 -2.99 22.98
CA GLN A 129 -0.45 -2.63 24.35
C GLN A 129 -1.84 -1.99 24.39
N ASP A 130 -2.12 -1.09 23.45
CA ASP A 130 -3.38 -0.34 23.41
C ASP A 130 -4.50 -1.12 22.71
N HIS A 131 -4.15 -2.03 21.79
CA HIS A 131 -5.07 -2.85 21.00
C HIS A 131 -4.70 -4.34 21.06
N PRO A 132 -5.29 -5.12 21.98
CA PRO A 132 -4.91 -6.52 22.21
C PRO A 132 -5.11 -7.48 21.01
N ASN A 133 -5.90 -7.09 20.01
CA ASN A 133 -6.12 -7.84 18.78
C ASN A 133 -5.08 -7.50 17.68
N VAL A 134 -4.12 -6.62 17.95
CA VAL A 134 -2.96 -6.37 17.08
C VAL A 134 -1.98 -7.53 17.15
N LYS A 135 -1.62 -8.04 15.97
CA LYS A 135 -0.67 -9.16 15.81
C LYS A 135 0.29 -8.85 14.67
N ARG A 136 1.54 -9.29 14.81
CA ARG A 136 2.48 -9.29 13.68
C ARG A 136 2.12 -10.43 12.74
N ALA A 137 2.17 -10.21 11.43
CA ALA A 137 2.03 -11.29 10.47
C ALA A 137 3.33 -12.11 10.43
N GLU A 138 3.28 -13.34 10.97
CA GLU A 138 4.45 -14.23 11.07
C GLU A 138 4.88 -14.85 9.73
N MET A 139 3.97 -14.90 8.74
CA MET A 139 4.09 -15.71 7.52
C MET A 139 4.64 -14.96 6.30
N VAL A 140 5.26 -13.81 6.51
CA VAL A 140 5.77 -12.96 5.42
C VAL A 140 7.28 -13.20 5.30
N GLU A 141 7.63 -14.37 4.77
CA GLU A 141 9.04 -14.80 4.60
C GLU A 141 9.79 -13.93 3.58
N ASP A 142 9.07 -13.33 2.64
CA ASP A 142 9.60 -12.43 1.63
C ASP A 142 8.58 -11.38 1.16
N GLN A 143 9.03 -10.49 0.26
CA GLN A 143 8.23 -9.40 -0.29
C GLN A 143 7.04 -9.87 -1.14
N PHE A 144 7.08 -11.08 -1.73
CA PHE A 144 5.97 -11.60 -2.54
C PHE A 144 4.85 -12.15 -1.65
N HIS A 145 5.21 -12.85 -0.57
CA HIS A 145 4.25 -13.25 0.46
C HIS A 145 3.61 -12.02 1.12
N ALA A 146 4.42 -10.98 1.39
CA ALA A 146 3.93 -9.69 1.90
C ALA A 146 2.91 -9.09 0.94
N PHE A 147 3.27 -9.03 -0.34
CA PHE A 147 2.43 -8.45 -1.38
C PHE A 147 1.12 -9.22 -1.48
N CYS A 148 1.16 -10.55 -1.49
CA CYS A 148 -0.05 -11.33 -1.59
C CYS A 148 -0.96 -11.13 -0.37
N PHE A 149 -0.42 -11.23 0.84
CA PHE A 149 -1.18 -11.08 2.08
C PHE A 149 -1.86 -9.70 2.13
N LEU A 150 -1.10 -8.64 1.87
CA LEU A 150 -1.61 -7.27 1.87
C LEU A 150 -2.61 -7.01 0.74
N SER A 151 -2.41 -7.55 -0.46
CA SER A 151 -3.31 -7.37 -1.61
C SER A 151 -4.69 -7.98 -1.40
N ARG A 152 -4.80 -8.92 -0.45
CA ARG A 152 -6.03 -9.61 -0.04
C ARG A 152 -6.71 -9.00 1.16
N ALA A 153 -6.08 -8.03 1.81
CA ALA A 153 -6.68 -7.34 2.95
C ALA A 153 -8.03 -6.73 2.54
N PRO A 154 -9.14 -7.07 3.23
CA PRO A 154 -10.42 -6.42 2.94
C PRO A 154 -10.36 -4.94 3.33
N ARG A 155 -9.62 -4.64 4.41
CA ARG A 155 -9.36 -3.30 4.92
C ARG A 155 -7.86 -3.12 5.07
N LEU A 156 -7.29 -2.16 4.34
CA LEU A 156 -5.84 -1.95 4.24
C LEU A 156 -5.46 -0.57 4.76
N VAL A 157 -4.48 -0.50 5.65
CA VAL A 157 -3.78 0.73 6.02
C VAL A 157 -2.44 0.75 5.28
N MET A 158 -2.29 1.72 4.38
CA MET A 158 -1.07 1.84 3.60
C MET A 158 0.06 2.45 4.43
N ALA A 159 1.28 1.98 4.21
CA ALA A 159 2.47 2.75 4.53
C ALA A 159 2.74 3.80 3.44
N HIS A 160 3.57 4.79 3.75
CA HIS A 160 4.22 5.57 2.70
C HIS A 160 5.25 4.74 1.95
N SER A 161 4.81 4.00 0.96
CA SER A 161 5.69 3.14 0.20
C SER A 161 5.13 2.88 -1.20
N THR A 162 6.01 2.90 -2.19
CA THR A 162 5.72 2.45 -3.56
C THR A 162 5.15 1.04 -3.58
N PHE A 163 5.68 0.16 -2.74
CA PHE A 163 5.17 -1.19 -2.51
C PHE A 163 3.71 -1.17 -2.03
N SER A 164 3.41 -0.34 -1.02
CA SER A 164 2.06 -0.24 -0.46
C SER A 164 1.04 0.27 -1.48
N TRP A 165 1.47 1.15 -2.38
CA TRP A 165 0.62 1.69 -3.42
C TRP A 165 0.24 0.64 -4.45
N TRP A 166 1.20 -0.18 -4.91
CA TRP A 166 0.92 -1.27 -5.84
C TRP A 166 0.03 -2.34 -5.21
N VAL A 167 0.29 -2.69 -3.96
CA VAL A 167 -0.57 -3.55 -3.15
C VAL A 167 -2.00 -3.03 -3.13
N ALA A 168 -2.19 -1.75 -2.80
CA ALA A 168 -3.51 -1.15 -2.71
C ALA A 168 -4.18 -1.07 -4.09
N PHE A 169 -3.48 -0.56 -5.10
CA PHE A 169 -3.97 -0.35 -6.45
C PHE A 169 -4.44 -1.68 -7.06
N LEU A 170 -3.62 -2.73 -7.00
CA LEU A 170 -3.95 -4.03 -7.59
C LEU A 170 -4.84 -4.90 -6.70
N GLY A 171 -4.80 -4.69 -5.38
CA GLY A 171 -5.52 -5.49 -4.40
C GLY A 171 -7.04 -5.42 -4.48
N VAL A 172 -7.70 -6.30 -3.73
CA VAL A 172 -9.17 -6.50 -3.71
C VAL A 172 -9.88 -5.78 -2.58
N GLY A 173 -9.14 -5.13 -1.67
CA GLY A 173 -9.70 -4.47 -0.49
C GLY A 173 -10.81 -3.47 -0.81
N THR A 174 -11.82 -3.44 0.04
CA THR A 174 -13.01 -2.58 -0.04
C THR A 174 -12.83 -1.26 0.72
N GLU A 175 -11.82 -1.19 1.59
CA GLU A 175 -11.42 0.02 2.31
C GLU A 175 -9.89 0.13 2.31
N VAL A 176 -9.37 1.28 1.88
CA VAL A 176 -7.93 1.56 1.81
C VAL A 176 -7.65 2.92 2.47
N HIS A 177 -7.01 2.91 3.63
CA HIS A 177 -6.56 4.12 4.29
C HIS A 177 -5.24 4.59 3.67
N PHE A 178 -5.31 5.70 2.94
CA PHE A 178 -4.19 6.28 2.20
C PHE A 178 -3.58 7.45 3.00
N PRO A 179 -2.30 7.39 3.38
CA PRO A 179 -1.62 8.50 4.02
C PRO A 179 -1.26 9.60 3.01
N LEU A 180 -1.93 10.75 3.14
CA LEU A 180 -1.72 11.99 2.39
C LEU A 180 -1.10 13.04 3.32
N THR A 181 0.19 12.91 3.57
CA THR A 181 0.97 13.78 4.44
C THR A 181 1.59 14.95 3.70
N LYS A 182 2.23 15.89 4.41
CA LYS A 182 2.87 17.04 3.74
C LYS A 182 4.00 16.61 2.81
N GLN A 183 4.63 15.47 3.08
CA GLN A 183 5.75 14.99 2.28
C GLN A 183 5.31 14.48 0.89
N ASN A 184 4.05 14.08 0.74
CA ASN A 184 3.44 13.70 -0.53
C ASN A 184 2.33 14.67 -1.02
N LYS A 185 1.94 15.67 -0.21
CA LYS A 185 1.16 16.85 -0.66
C LYS A 185 2.06 17.75 -1.52
N GLY A 186 1.86 17.71 -2.83
CA GLY A 186 2.59 18.57 -3.77
C GLY A 186 3.83 17.92 -4.39
N VAL A 187 3.97 16.60 -4.34
CA VAL A 187 4.80 15.92 -5.35
C VAL A 187 4.09 16.14 -6.68
N THR A 188 4.56 17.12 -7.46
CA THR A 188 3.98 17.60 -8.74
C THR A 188 4.23 16.64 -9.90
N GLY A 189 4.20 15.35 -9.62
CA GLY A 189 4.28 14.27 -10.57
C GLY A 189 4.31 12.94 -9.84
N PRO A 190 4.08 11.88 -10.57
CA PRO A 190 2.77 11.42 -11.04
C PRO A 190 1.58 11.49 -10.03
N SER A 191 0.33 11.36 -10.50
CA SER A 191 -0.87 11.38 -9.64
C SER A 191 -0.93 10.10 -8.78
N ILE A 192 -0.47 10.16 -7.52
CA ILE A 192 -0.48 8.99 -6.63
C ILE A 192 -1.86 8.73 -5.99
N ALA A 193 -2.72 9.74 -5.97
CA ALA A 193 -4.07 9.62 -5.45
C ALA A 193 -4.94 8.83 -6.43
N VAL A 194 -5.68 7.87 -5.90
CA VAL A 194 -6.55 6.96 -6.65
C VAL A 194 -8.00 7.39 -6.46
N ASP A 195 -8.69 7.78 -7.52
CA ASP A 195 -10.07 8.29 -7.45
C ASP A 195 -11.15 7.20 -7.35
N GLU A 196 -10.86 6.14 -6.59
CA GLU A 196 -11.79 5.04 -6.32
C GLU A 196 -12.47 5.23 -4.96
N GLY A 197 -13.78 4.98 -4.90
CA GLY A 197 -14.59 5.18 -3.68
C GLY A 197 -14.20 4.34 -2.45
N ARG A 198 -13.25 3.40 -2.61
CA ARG A 198 -12.69 2.61 -1.51
C ARG A 198 -11.53 3.29 -0.78
N TYR A 199 -10.99 4.40 -1.31
CA TYR A 199 -9.87 5.11 -0.69
C TYR A 199 -10.35 6.13 0.33
N VAL A 200 -9.86 6.02 1.56
CA VAL A 200 -10.05 6.95 2.66
C VAL A 200 -8.73 7.70 2.85
N TYR A 201 -8.69 8.97 2.43
CA TYR A 201 -7.49 9.79 2.54
C TYR A 201 -7.33 10.32 3.96
N ARG A 202 -6.12 10.21 4.51
CA ARG A 202 -5.80 10.62 5.88
C ARG A 202 -4.57 11.52 5.93
N ASP A 203 -4.59 12.54 6.78
CA ASP A 203 -3.41 13.38 7.01
C ASP A 203 -2.39 12.72 7.95
N GLU A 204 -1.31 13.45 8.31
CA GLU A 204 -0.24 12.98 9.22
C GLU A 204 -0.76 12.51 10.59
N ALA A 205 -1.85 13.10 11.08
CA ALA A 205 -2.47 12.74 12.34
C ALA A 205 -3.53 11.63 12.17
N GLY A 206 -3.62 11.04 10.98
CA GLY A 206 -4.60 10.00 10.64
C GLY A 206 -6.02 10.52 10.48
N ARG A 207 -6.26 11.83 10.42
CA ARG A 207 -7.62 12.39 10.26
C ARG A 207 -8.07 12.29 8.82
N VAL A 208 -9.34 11.94 8.60
CA VAL A 208 -9.91 11.89 7.24
C VAL A 208 -9.87 13.28 6.61
N VAL A 209 -9.38 13.34 5.39
CA VAL A 209 -9.33 14.55 4.56
C VAL A 209 -9.98 14.29 3.20
N PRO A 210 -10.45 15.35 2.51
CA PRO A 210 -10.92 15.21 1.14
C PRO A 210 -9.83 14.64 0.22
N PRO A 211 -10.20 13.90 -0.85
CA PRO A 211 -9.26 13.54 -1.90
C PRO A 211 -8.62 14.81 -2.50
N PRO A 212 -7.34 14.75 -2.92
CA PRO A 212 -6.63 15.87 -3.52
C PRO A 212 -7.12 16.19 -4.95
#